data_AF-A0A965U573-F1
#
_entry.id   AF-A0A965U573-F1
#
_cell.length_a   1.000
_cell.length_b   1.000
_cell.length_c   1.000
_cell.angle_alpha   90.00
_cell.angle_beta   90.00
_cell.angle_gamma   90.00
#
_symmetry.space_group_name_H-M   'P 1'
#
loop_
_entity.id
_entity.type
_entity.pdbx_description
1 polymer ?
#
loop_
_entity_poly.entity_id
_entity_poly.type
_entity_poly.pdbx_seq_one_letter_code
_entity_poly.pdbx_strand_id
1 'polypeptide(L)' 'MFEVENKFGNANISRTIRFTEALFDELNKVADENGVSFNLLVLQCCRYALDNRKKNDTEK' A
#
# COMPACT_ATOMS: atom_id res chain seq x y z
N MET A 1 1.36 12.59 -6.29
CA MET A 1 2.31 11.55 -6.76
C MET A 1 2.50 10.57 -5.61
N PHE A 2 2.61 9.27 -5.89
CA PHE A 2 2.85 8.27 -4.85
C PHE A 2 4.35 8.18 -4.58
N GLU A 3 4.76 8.35 -3.32
CA GLU A 3 6.15 8.29 -2.88
C GLU A 3 6.28 7.22 -1.79
N VAL A 4 7.32 6.40 -1.90
CA VAL A 4 7.57 5.28 -0.99
C VAL A 4 8.42 5.77 0.19
N GLU A 5 7.82 5.79 1.39
CA GLU A 5 8.42 6.29 2.64
C GLU A 5 8.50 5.22 3.77
N ASN A 6 9.35 5.41 4.78
CA ASN A 6 9.45 4.45 5.91
C ASN A 6 8.51 4.75 7.11
N LYS A 7 7.26 5.16 6.86
CA LYS A 7 6.35 5.69 7.90
C LYS A 7 5.41 4.67 8.58
N PHE A 8 5.37 3.40 8.18
CA PHE A 8 4.49 2.36 8.78
C PHE A 8 5.23 1.24 9.52
N GLY A 9 6.37 1.54 10.16
CA GLY A 9 7.19 0.55 10.86
C GLY A 9 6.53 -0.19 12.05
N ASN A 10 5.34 0.23 12.50
CA ASN A 10 4.64 -0.32 13.66
C ASN A 10 3.37 -1.13 13.33
N ALA A 11 3.23 -1.62 12.09
CA ALA A 11 2.07 -2.42 11.72
C ALA A 11 2.03 -3.75 12.48
N ASN A 12 1.04 -3.92 13.38
CA ASN A 12 0.97 -5.05 14.32
C ASN A 12 -0.30 -5.93 14.18
N ILE A 13 -1.18 -5.60 13.24
CA ILE A 13 -2.42 -6.36 13.00
C ILE A 13 -2.23 -7.25 11.77
N SER A 14 -2.07 -8.56 11.98
CA SER A 14 -1.92 -9.53 10.88
C SER A 14 -3.23 -9.73 10.11
N ARG A 15 -3.16 -9.66 8.78
CA ARG A 15 -4.27 -9.91 7.85
C ARG A 15 -3.77 -10.69 6.64
N THR A 16 -4.52 -11.69 6.21
CA THR A 16 -4.22 -12.46 4.99
C THR A 16 -5.07 -11.94 3.84
N ILE A 17 -4.42 -11.62 2.73
CA ILE A 17 -5.05 -11.23 1.47
C ILE A 17 -4.43 -12.04 0.31
N ARG A 18 -5.19 -12.23 -0.77
CA ARG A 18 -4.72 -12.98 -1.96
C ARG A 18 -4.50 -12.00 -3.11
N PHE A 19 -3.34 -12.10 -3.76
CA PHE A 19 -2.99 -11.34 -4.95
C PHE A 19 -3.05 -12.24 -6.19
N THR A 20 -3.23 -11.62 -7.36
CA THR A 20 -2.87 -12.27 -8.63
C THR A 20 -1.35 -12.29 -8.76
N GLU A 21 -0.82 -13.27 -9.48
CA GLU A 21 0.63 -13.43 -9.68
C GLU A 21 1.26 -12.16 -10.25
N ALA A 22 0.70 -11.63 -11.35
CA ALA A 22 1.20 -10.41 -11.98
C ALA A 22 1.26 -9.20 -11.04
N LEU A 23 0.23 -9.01 -10.20
CA LEU A 23 0.20 -7.89 -9.25
C LEU A 23 1.19 -8.09 -8.09
N PHE A 24 1.33 -9.33 -7.63
CA PHE A 24 2.32 -9.67 -6.61
C PHE A 24 3.74 -9.39 -7.10
N ASP A 25 4.08 -9.85 -8.30
CA ASP A 25 5.43 -9.68 -8.87
C ASP A 25 5.77 -8.21 -9.08
N GLU A 26 4.82 -7.41 -9.58
CA GLU A 26 5.01 -5.97 -9.77
C GLU A 26 5.25 -5.25 -8.44
N LEU A 27 4.39 -5.50 -7.44
CA LEU A 27 4.54 -4.89 -6.11
C LEU A 27 5.83 -5.35 -5.42
N ASN A 28 6.20 -6.61 -5.56
CA ASN A 28 7.41 -7.14 -4.95
C ASN A 28 8.67 -6.51 -5.56
N LYS A 29 8.70 -6.35 -6.88
CA LYS A 29 9.77 -5.63 -7.57
C LYS A 29 9.89 -4.17 -7.10
N VAL A 30 8.76 -3.46 -6.97
CA VAL A 30 8.78 -2.07 -6.46
C VAL A 30 9.30 -2.02 -5.02
N ALA A 31 8.92 -2.98 -4.18
CA ALA A 31 9.40 -3.05 -2.80
C ALA A 31 10.92 -3.24 -2.74
N ASP A 32 11.44 -4.17 -3.55
CA ASP A 32 12.88 -4.47 -3.65
C ASP A 32 13.66 -3.26 -4.17
N GLU A 33 13.20 -2.60 -5.23
CA GLU A 33 13.85 -1.42 -5.83
C GLU A 33 13.93 -0.23 -4.86
N ASN A 34 12.95 -0.11 -3.96
CA ASN A 34 12.89 0.97 -2.97
C ASN A 34 13.45 0.57 -1.60
N GLY A 35 13.95 -0.66 -1.44
CA GLY A 35 14.52 -1.15 -0.18
C GLY A 35 13.51 -1.19 0.97
N VAL A 36 12.23 -1.42 0.67
CA VAL A 36 11.14 -1.50 1.66
C VAL A 36 10.58 -2.91 1.75
N SER A 37 10.06 -3.28 2.92
CA SER A 37 9.32 -4.54 3.03
C SER A 37 8.03 -4.50 2.20
N PHE A 38 7.64 -5.64 1.63
CA PHE A 38 6.37 -5.78 0.92
C PHE A 38 5.17 -5.31 1.76
N ASN A 39 5.14 -5.64 3.05
CA ASN A 39 4.09 -5.18 3.97
C ASN A 39 4.04 -3.64 4.06
N LEU A 40 5.20 -2.98 4.15
CA LEU A 40 5.29 -1.52 4.21
C LEU A 40 4.71 -0.88 2.94
N LEU A 41 5.07 -1.42 1.77
CA LEU A 41 4.55 -0.96 0.48
C LEU A 41 3.03 -1.12 0.39
N VAL A 42 2.49 -2.28 0.77
CA VAL A 42 1.04 -2.54 0.73
C VAL A 42 0.28 -1.54 1.61
N LEU A 43 0.77 -1.24 2.81
CA LEU A 43 0.14 -0.26 3.70
C LEU A 43 0.12 1.14 3.09
N GLN A 44 1.18 1.52 2.37
CA GLN A 44 1.25 2.78 1.65
C GLN A 44 0.28 2.86 0.50
N CYS A 45 0.21 1.80 -0.32
CA CYS A 45 -0.77 1.72 -1.40
C CYS A 45 -2.19 1.89 -0.84
N CYS A 46 -2.52 1.20 0.26
CA CYS A 46 -3.81 1.37 0.93
C CYS A 46 -4.03 2.80 1.42
N ARG A 47 -3.04 3.42 2.08
CA ARG A 47 -3.16 4.79 2.58
C ARG A 47 -3.36 5.80 1.45
N TYR A 48 -2.56 5.71 0.40
CA TYR A 48 -2.65 6.59 -0.76
C TYR A 48 -4.01 6.47 -1.44
N ALA A 49 -4.52 5.25 -1.61
CA ALA A 49 -5.84 5.02 -2.18
C ALA A 49 -6.96 5.63 -1.32
N LEU A 50 -6.84 5.60 0.01
CA LEU A 50 -7.79 6.22 0.93
C LEU A 50 -7.73 7.74 0.90
N ASP A 51 -6.52 8.33 0.89
CA ASP A 51 -6.32 9.77 0.89
C ASP A 51 -6.73 10.43 -0.44
N ASN A 52 -6.59 9.71 -1.56
CA ASN A 52 -6.95 10.19 -2.90
C ASN A 52 -8.30 9.65 -3.38
N ARG A 53 -9.03 8.93 -2.54
CA ARG A 53 -10.40 8.52 -2.86
C ARG A 53 -11.23 9.79 -3.03
N LYS A 54 -11.93 9.93 -4.15
CA LYS A 54 -12.96 10.97 -4.29
C LYS A 54 -13.93 10.82 -3.11
N LYS A 55 -13.90 11.77 -2.17
CA LYS A 55 -15.02 11.98 -1.27
C LYS A 55 -16.15 12.42 -2.17
N ASN A 56 -17.03 11.50 -2.53
CA ASN A 56 -18.37 11.92 -2.91
C ASN A 56 -18.90 12.55 -1.62
N ASP A 57 -19.00 13.88 -1.60
CA ASP A 57 -19.75 14.65 -0.60
C ASP A 57 -21.21 14.19 -0.63
N THR A 58 -21.45 13.02 -0.02
CA THR A 58 -22.77 12.61 0.42
C THR A 58 -22.79 12.68 1.94
N GLU A 59 -22.43 13.85 2.47
CA GLU A 59 -23.03 14.34 3.70
C GLU A 59 -24.00 15.45 3.26
N LYS A 60 -25.25 15.04 2.99
CA LYS A 60 -26.43 15.88 3.10
C LYS A 60 -27.03 15.67 4.48
#